data_AF-A0A7X0HPI8-F1
#
_entry.id   AF-A0A7X0HPI8-F1
#
_cell.length_a   1.000
_cell.length_b   1.000
_cell.length_c   1.000
_cell.angle_alpha   90.00
_cell.angle_beta   90.00
_cell.angle_gamma   90.00
#
_symmetry.space_group_name_H-M   'P 1'
#
loop_
_entity.id
_entity.type
_entity.pdbx_description
1 polymer ?
#
loop_
_entity_poly.entity_id
_entity_poly.type
_entity_poly.pdbx_seq_one_letter_code
_entity_poly.pdbx_strand_id
1 'polypeptide(L)'
;MTLRNAAPMPENLRHFMRAKAHPARSVACPHCGAHEHKPCTTISGRRILTDPHPARRYAWARTVACCARCQVTPTVPCHLDGMALADGAVHAERYTEAERTAA
;
A
#
# COMPACT_ATOMS: atom_id res chain seq x y z
N MET A 1 -18.98 -18.79 -27.38
CA MET A 1 -17.98 -19.36 -26.45
C MET A 1 -18.45 -19.13 -25.02
N THR A 2 -19.08 -20.12 -24.41
CA THR A 2 -19.47 -20.07 -23.00
C THR A 2 -18.21 -20.19 -22.14
N LEU A 3 -17.85 -19.10 -21.46
CA LEU A 3 -16.82 -19.12 -20.41
C LEU A 3 -17.27 -20.15 -19.36
N ARG A 4 -16.63 -21.32 -19.33
CA ARG A 4 -16.76 -22.25 -18.22
C ARG A 4 -16.22 -21.53 -17.00
N ASN A 5 -17.09 -21.15 -16.07
CA ASN A 5 -16.67 -20.62 -14.78
C ASN A 5 -15.82 -21.69 -14.10
N ALA A 6 -14.50 -21.53 -14.17
CA ALA A 6 -13.57 -22.34 -13.38
C ALA A 6 -13.89 -22.11 -11.90
N ALA A 7 -13.79 -23.16 -11.09
CA ALA A 7 -13.98 -23.05 -9.64
C ALA A 7 -13.07 -21.92 -9.09
N PRO A 8 -13.59 -21.06 -8.19
CA PRO A 8 -12.80 -19.96 -7.66
C PRO A 8 -11.57 -20.51 -6.92
N MET A 9 -10.39 -19.98 -7.24
CA MET A 9 -9.13 -20.37 -6.60
C MET A 9 -9.28 -20.32 -5.05
N PRO A 10 -8.81 -21.32 -4.29
CA PRO A 10 -9.01 -21.33 -2.84
C PRO A 10 -8.23 -20.21 -2.14
N GLU A 11 -8.77 -19.73 -1.01
CA GLU A 11 -8.31 -18.51 -0.35
C GLU A 11 -6.88 -18.61 0.19
N ASN A 12 -6.50 -19.76 0.76
CA ASN A 12 -5.15 -20.05 1.23
C ASN A 12 -4.10 -19.87 0.13
N LEU A 13 -4.38 -20.33 -1.09
CA LEU A 13 -3.47 -20.14 -2.23
C LEU A 13 -3.41 -18.68 -2.66
N ARG A 14 -4.55 -17.95 -2.62
CA ARG A 14 -4.56 -16.52 -2.92
C ARG A 14 -3.73 -15.75 -1.89
N HIS A 15 -3.84 -16.11 -0.61
CA HIS A 15 -3.07 -15.51 0.48
C HIS A 15 -1.57 -15.73 0.27
N PHE A 16 -1.13 -16.96 -0.02
CA PHE A 16 0.28 -17.26 -0.29
C PHE A 16 0.83 -16.48 -1.48
N MET A 17 0.07 -16.35 -2.57
CA MET A 17 0.48 -15.54 -3.72
C MET A 17 0.56 -14.04 -3.39
N ARG A 18 -0.30 -13.54 -2.50
CA ARG A 18 -0.28 -12.14 -2.02
C ARG A 18 0.86 -11.85 -1.06
N ALA A 19 1.25 -12.82 -0.22
CA ALA A 19 2.36 -12.65 0.73
C ALA A 19 3.71 -12.36 0.05
N LYS A 20 3.90 -12.82 -1.20
CA LYS A 20 5.08 -12.48 -2.02
C LYS A 20 5.07 -11.06 -2.56
N ALA A 21 3.92 -10.39 -2.54
CA ALA A 21 3.78 -9.04 -3.07
C ALA A 21 4.06 -7.99 -1.99
N HIS A 22 4.54 -6.82 -2.40
CA HIS A 22 4.80 -5.71 -1.46
C HIS A 22 3.52 -5.39 -0.64
N PRO A 23 3.61 -5.28 0.70
CA PRO A 23 2.43 -5.14 1.58
C PRO A 23 1.59 -3.90 1.27
N ALA A 24 2.22 -2.79 0.87
CA ALA A 24 1.53 -1.59 0.35
C ALA A 24 0.57 -1.82 -0.84
N ARG A 25 0.54 -3.00 -1.47
CA ARG A 25 -0.51 -3.35 -2.45
C ARG A 25 -1.86 -3.65 -1.81
N SER A 26 -1.97 -3.74 -0.49
CA SER A 26 -3.25 -3.91 0.20
C SER A 26 -4.19 -2.71 0.07
N VAL A 27 -3.66 -1.50 -0.17
CA VAL A 27 -4.44 -0.27 -0.35
C VAL A 27 -4.49 0.16 -1.82
N ALA A 28 -5.51 0.92 -2.22
CA ALA A 28 -5.56 1.53 -3.55
C ALA A 28 -4.45 2.58 -3.74
N CYS A 29 -3.92 2.70 -4.96
CA CYS A 29 -2.90 3.70 -5.27
C CYS A 29 -3.53 5.08 -5.55
N PRO A 30 -3.24 6.11 -4.75
CA PRO A 30 -3.77 7.45 -4.99
C PRO A 30 -3.17 8.15 -6.22
N HIS A 31 -2.02 7.66 -6.73
CA HIS A 31 -1.35 8.27 -7.88
C HIS A 31 -1.86 7.74 -9.23
N CYS A 32 -1.95 6.42 -9.41
CA CYS A 32 -2.38 5.82 -10.68
C CYS A 32 -3.77 5.16 -10.63
N GLY A 33 -4.44 5.17 -9.48
CA GLY A 33 -5.77 4.55 -9.31
C GLY A 33 -5.76 3.01 -9.27
N ALA A 34 -4.59 2.36 -9.25
CA ALA A 34 -4.52 0.90 -9.16
C ALA A 34 -5.22 0.39 -7.88
N HIS A 35 -6.21 -0.49 -8.06
CA HIS A 35 -6.97 -1.10 -6.96
C HIS A 35 -6.10 -1.99 -6.05
N GLU A 36 -6.69 -2.39 -4.93
CA GLU A 36 -6.10 -3.32 -3.97
C GLU A 36 -5.65 -4.62 -4.67
N HIS A 37 -4.51 -5.13 -4.25
CA HIS A 37 -3.80 -6.29 -4.80
C HIS A 37 -3.42 -6.21 -6.28
N LYS A 38 -3.72 -5.11 -6.99
CA LYS A 38 -3.24 -4.86 -8.35
C LYS A 38 -1.90 -4.14 -8.32
N PRO A 39 -0.97 -4.45 -9.23
CA PRO A 39 0.31 -3.74 -9.30
C PRO A 39 0.10 -2.31 -9.81
N CYS A 40 1.02 -1.42 -9.46
CA CYS A 40 1.02 -0.07 -10.03
C CYS A 40 1.46 -0.13 -11.50
N THR A 41 0.90 0.75 -12.31
CA THR A 41 1.28 0.96 -13.71
C THR A 41 1.75 2.38 -13.92
N THR A 42 2.48 2.63 -15.02
CA THR A 42 2.83 3.99 -15.43
C THR A 42 1.56 4.81 -15.65
N ILE A 43 1.65 6.14 -15.62
CA ILE A 43 0.48 7.03 -15.87
C ILE A 43 -0.21 6.70 -17.21
N SER A 44 0.56 6.27 -18.21
CA SER A 44 0.07 5.83 -19.51
C SER A 44 -0.57 4.43 -19.52
N GLY A 45 -0.53 3.70 -18.42
CA GLY A 45 -1.01 2.32 -18.27
C GLY A 45 -0.19 1.25 -18.99
N ARG A 46 0.86 1.63 -19.74
CA ARG A 46 1.57 0.73 -20.67
C ARG A 46 2.56 -0.22 -20.00
N ARG A 47 3.07 0.12 -18.81
CA ARG A 47 4.08 -0.68 -18.11
C ARG A 47 3.67 -0.91 -16.67
N ILE A 48 3.91 -2.12 -16.19
CA ILE A 48 3.78 -2.50 -14.79
C ILE A 48 5.08 -2.09 -14.07
N LEU A 49 4.96 -1.40 -12.94
CA LEU A 49 6.09 -1.10 -12.08
C LEU A 49 6.38 -2.29 -11.17
N THR A 50 7.67 -2.58 -10.99
CA THR A 50 8.13 -3.57 -10.00
C THR A 50 7.71 -3.13 -8.60
N ASP A 51 8.03 -1.88 -8.26
CA ASP A 51 7.72 -1.27 -6.98
C ASP A 51 6.44 -0.41 -7.02
N PRO A 52 5.67 -0.38 -5.93
CA PRO A 52 4.52 0.51 -5.83
C PRO A 52 4.97 1.98 -5.81
N HIS A 53 4.13 2.86 -6.35
CA HIS A 53 4.36 4.31 -6.28
C HIS A 53 4.59 4.78 -4.82
N PRO A 54 5.46 5.79 -4.60
CA PRO A 54 5.70 6.34 -3.27
C PRO A 54 4.40 6.72 -2.56
N ALA A 55 3.49 7.43 -3.24
CA ALA A 55 2.20 7.83 -2.68
C ALA A 55 1.34 6.64 -2.19
N ARG A 56 1.47 5.45 -2.78
CA ARG A 56 0.80 4.23 -2.30
C ARG A 56 1.44 3.71 -1.02
N ARG A 57 2.77 3.70 -0.94
CA ARG A 57 3.49 3.34 0.29
C ARG A 57 3.13 4.28 1.43
N TYR A 58 2.97 5.56 1.14
CA TYR A 58 2.61 6.59 2.12
C TYR A 58 1.21 6.34 2.67
N ALA A 59 0.24 6.14 1.77
CA ALA A 59 -1.13 5.80 2.13
C ALA A 59 -1.19 4.52 2.98
N TRP A 60 -0.49 3.47 2.57
CA TRP A 60 -0.43 2.20 3.30
C TRP A 60 0.14 2.37 4.71
N ALA A 61 1.33 2.96 4.84
CA ALA A 61 1.97 3.16 6.15
C ALA A 61 1.11 4.05 7.07
N ARG A 62 0.39 5.03 6.49
CA ARG A 62 -0.56 5.85 7.22
C ARG A 62 -1.76 5.05 7.73
N THR A 63 -2.28 4.11 6.95
CA THR A 63 -3.44 3.30 7.34
C THR A 63 -3.12 2.20 8.34
N VAL A 64 -1.91 1.66 8.31
CA VAL A 64 -1.56 0.44 9.06
C VAL A 64 -0.88 0.72 10.40
N ALA A 65 -0.05 1.75 10.48
CA ALA A 65 0.81 1.95 11.65
C ALA A 65 0.67 3.33 12.30
N CYS A 66 0.96 3.38 13.60
CA CYS A 66 1.27 4.60 14.33
C CYS A 66 2.66 5.11 13.92
N CYS A 67 2.90 6.42 14.00
CA CYS A 67 4.24 6.97 13.80
C CYS A 67 4.96 7.11 15.14
N ALA A 68 6.08 6.40 15.36
CA ALA A 68 6.84 6.53 16.61
C ALA A 68 7.47 7.92 16.81
N ARG A 69 7.75 8.65 15.71
CA ARG A 69 8.42 9.96 15.76
C ARG A 69 7.51 11.11 16.20
N CYS A 70 6.33 11.23 15.61
CA CYS A 70 5.36 12.27 15.95
C CYS A 70 4.16 11.74 16.75
N GLN A 71 4.21 10.46 17.15
CA GLN A 71 3.23 9.77 18.00
C GLN A 71 1.77 9.80 17.50
N VAL A 72 1.58 10.00 16.19
CA VAL A 72 0.23 10.03 15.59
C VAL A 72 -0.30 8.63 15.32
N THR A 73 -1.62 8.46 15.47
CA THR A 73 -2.34 7.21 15.24
C THR A 73 -2.50 6.90 13.74
N PRO A 74 -2.95 5.68 13.37
CA PRO A 74 -3.32 5.36 12.00
C PRO A 74 -4.34 6.38 11.46
N THR A 75 -4.34 6.59 10.15
CA THR A 75 -5.13 7.59 9.39
C THR A 75 -4.71 9.05 9.58
N VAL A 76 -4.09 9.42 10.70
CA VAL A 76 -3.63 10.80 10.97
C VAL A 76 -2.34 11.09 10.19
N PRO A 77 -2.24 12.21 9.45
CA PRO A 77 -1.02 12.61 8.75
C PRO A 77 0.15 12.82 9.71
N CYS A 78 1.37 12.48 9.28
CA CYS A 78 2.56 12.88 10.00
C CYS A 78 2.72 14.40 9.92
N HIS A 79 3.30 15.01 10.96
CA HIS A 79 3.56 16.44 11.01
C HIS A 79 4.99 16.72 11.50
N LEU A 80 5.51 17.88 11.11
CA LEU A 80 6.74 18.49 11.61
C LEU A 80 6.36 19.88 12.15
N ASP A 81 6.64 20.13 13.43
CA ASP A 81 6.32 21.40 14.11
C ASP A 81 4.85 21.84 13.97
N GLY A 82 3.93 20.87 14.03
CA GLY A 82 2.48 21.08 13.91
C GLY A 82 1.98 21.20 12.46
N MET A 83 2.87 21.23 11.47
CA MET A 83 2.51 21.30 10.04
C MET A 83 2.58 19.91 9.41
N ALA A 84 1.56 19.53 8.64
CA ALA A 84 1.56 18.26 7.92
C ALA A 84 2.76 18.15 6.95
N LEU A 85 3.34 16.97 6.84
CA LEU A 85 4.41 16.72 5.87
C LEU A 85 3.90 16.89 4.43
N ALA A 86 4.76 17.42 3.56
CA ALA A 86 4.46 17.62 2.15
C ALA A 86 3.99 16.32 1.47
N ASP A 87 3.02 16.43 0.55
CA ASP A 87 2.50 15.34 -0.27
C ASP A 87 1.99 14.12 0.53
N GLY A 88 1.62 14.33 1.80
CA GLY A 88 1.20 13.26 2.69
C GLY A 88 2.33 12.28 3.01
N ALA A 89 3.59 12.71 2.89
CA ALA A 89 4.74 11.92 3.28
C ALA A 89 4.63 11.50 4.75
N VAL A 90 5.19 10.34 5.06
CA VAL A 90 5.27 9.82 6.42
C VAL A 90 6.72 9.67 6.84
N HIS A 91 6.98 9.81 8.13
CA HIS A 91 8.31 9.62 8.70
C HIS A 91 8.82 8.20 8.49
N ALA A 92 10.15 8.04 8.41
CA ALA A 92 10.82 6.76 8.22
C ALA A 92 10.36 5.70 9.24
N GLU A 93 10.24 6.11 10.49
CA GLU A 93 9.85 5.28 11.63
C GLU A 93 8.45 4.69 11.46
N ARG A 94 7.54 5.39 10.75
CA ARG A 94 6.21 4.85 10.47
C ARG A 94 6.24 3.73 9.43
N TYR A 95 7.15 3.77 8.46
CA TYR A 95 7.31 2.64 7.53
C TYR A 95 7.84 1.42 8.26
N THR A 96 8.83 1.60 9.13
CA THR A 96 9.38 0.49 9.92
C THR A 96 8.29 -0.19 10.75
N GLU A 97 7.40 0.57 11.40
CA GLU A 97 6.28 -0.02 12.13
C GLU A 97 5.23 -0.67 11.22
N ALA A 98 4.96 -0.08 10.05
CA ALA A 98 4.05 -0.69 9.08
C ALA A 98 4.60 -2.01 8.53
N GLU A 99 5.92 -2.09 8.29
CA GLU A 99 6.60 -3.30 7.87
C GLU A 99 6.58 -4.37 8.96
N ARG A 100 6.81 -3.99 10.23
CA ARG A 100 6.69 -4.90 11.39
C ARG A 100 5.28 -5.46 11.56
N THR A 101 4.26 -4.64 11.32
CA THR A 101 2.85 -5.06 11.42
C THR A 101 2.43 -5.99 10.28
N ALA A 102 3.14 -5.92 9.14
CA ALA A 102 2.82 -6.69 7.94
C ALA A 102 3.67 -7.96 7.75
N ALA A 103 4.69 -8.17 8.60
CA ALA A 103 5.55 -9.35 8.62
C ALA A 103 4.90 -10.51 9.39
#